data_AF-A0A822XRS6-F1
#
_entry.id   AF-A0A822XRS6-F1
#
_cell.length_a   1.000
_cell.length_b   1.000
_cell.length_c   1.000
_cell.angle_alpha   90.00
_cell.angle_beta   90.00
_cell.angle_gamma   90.00
#
_symmetry.space_group_name_H-M   'P 1'
#
loop_
_entity.id
_entity.type
_entity.pdbx_description
1 polymer ?
#
loop_
_entity_poly.entity_id
_entity_poly.type
_entity_poly.pdbx_seq_one_letter_code
_entity_poly.pdbx_strand_id
1 'polypeptide(L)' 'MVAKALDFGLTVPHDCELGVCMMCLARLVSGKVDQSEGMLSDDAIVYPLLCASYPRSDCHIRIIPEEELLSLQLATTND' A
#
# COMPACT_ATOMS: atom_id res chain seq x y z
N MET A 1 -6.20 5.93 2.94
CA MET A 1 -7.04 5.44 1.82
C MET A 1 -7.94 4.26 2.20
N VAL A 2 -7.47 3.31 3.02
CA VAL A 2 -8.24 2.10 3.42
C VAL A 2 -9.64 2.43 3.95
N ALA A 3 -9.75 3.33 4.94
CA ALA A 3 -11.05 3.71 5.52
C ALA A 3 -12.07 4.13 4.44
N LYS A 4 -11.63 4.91 3.44
CA LYS A 4 -12.50 5.35 2.36
C LYS A 4 -12.95 4.20 1.45
N ALA A 5 -12.10 3.21 1.21
CA ALA A 5 -12.47 2.02 0.44
C ALA A 5 -13.51 1.16 1.19
N LEU A 6 -13.35 1.00 2.51
CA LEU A 6 -14.30 0.29 3.36
C LEU A 6 -15.68 0.97 3.41
N ASP A 7 -15.72 2.31 3.44
CA ASP A 7 -16.98 3.08 3.35
C ASP A 7 -17.78 2.78 2.07
N PHE A 8 -17.08 2.41 0.98
CA PHE A 8 -17.70 2.03 -0.29
C PHE A 8 -17.97 0.52 -0.40
N GLY A 9 -17.74 -0.25 0.66
CA GLY A 9 -17.92 -1.70 0.66
C GLY A 9 -16.85 -2.47 -0.13
N LEU A 10 -15.69 -1.85 -0.39
CA LEU A 10 -14.57 -2.51 -1.04
C LEU A 10 -13.73 -3.26 -0.01
N THR A 11 -13.35 -4.50 -0.34
CA THR A 11 -12.40 -5.25 0.48
C THR A 11 -10.98 -4.85 0.15
N VAL A 12 -10.24 -4.40 1.16
CA VAL A 12 -8.82 -4.11 1.07
C VAL A 12 -8.12 -4.91 2.17
N PRO A 13 -7.06 -5.68 1.88
CA PRO A 13 -6.25 -6.30 2.92
C PRO A 13 -5.67 -5.24 3.86
N HIS A 14 -5.86 -5.40 5.17
CA HIS A 14 -5.34 -4.51 6.22
C HIS A 14 -5.30 -5.26 7.55
N ASP A 15 -4.49 -4.77 8.49
CA ASP A 15 -4.37 -5.36 9.83
C ASP A 15 -4.07 -4.28 10.88
N CYS A 16 -2.82 -3.81 10.96
CA CYS A 16 -2.40 -2.86 11.98
C CYS A 16 -2.95 -1.43 11.81
N GLU A 17 -3.23 -1.00 10.58
CA GLU A 17 -3.63 0.39 10.23
C GLU A 17 -2.69 1.53 10.68
N LEU A 18 -1.47 1.20 11.10
CA LEU A 18 -0.49 2.13 11.66
C LEU A 18 0.65 2.48 10.69
N GLY A 19 0.57 2.07 9.42
CA GLY A 19 1.64 2.32 8.45
C GLY A 19 2.89 1.45 8.62
N VAL A 20 2.82 0.40 9.45
CA VAL A 20 3.98 -0.45 9.78
C VAL A 20 3.90 -1.86 9.20
N CYS A 21 2.71 -2.45 9.17
CA CYS A 21 2.49 -3.77 8.61
C CYS A 21 2.31 -3.69 7.10
N MET A 22 2.87 -4.65 6.36
CA MET A 22 2.75 -4.72 4.89
C MET A 22 1.42 -5.31 4.41
N MET A 23 0.46 -5.56 5.30
CA MET A 23 -0.82 -6.18 4.94
C MET A 23 -1.68 -5.30 4.02
N CYS A 24 -1.53 -3.97 4.08
CA CYS A 24 -2.24 -3.03 3.20
C CYS A 24 -1.39 -2.53 2.03
N LEU A 25 -0.31 -3.25 1.71
CA LEU A 25 0.52 -2.95 0.56
C LEU A 25 -0.31 -3.11 -0.71
N ALA A 26 -0.21 -2.14 -1.61
CA ALA A 26 -0.84 -2.19 -2.92
C ALA A 26 0.12 -1.65 -3.96
N ARG A 27 -0.18 -1.86 -5.25
CA ARG A 27 0.62 -1.33 -6.34
C ARG A 27 0.00 -0.06 -6.89
N LEU A 28 0.76 1.03 -6.94
CA LEU A 28 0.38 2.25 -7.64
C LEU A 28 0.58 2.05 -9.15
N VAL A 29 -0.52 1.97 -9.90
CA VAL A 29 -0.50 1.80 -11.36
C VAL A 29 -0.35 3.16 -12.05
N SER A 30 -1.03 4.19 -11.55
CA SER A 30 -0.89 5.58 -12.01
C SER A 30 -1.29 6.56 -10.91
N GLY A 31 -0.83 7.81 -11.05
CA GLY A 31 -1.09 8.88 -10.09
C GLY A 31 0.11 9.14 -9.19
N LYS A 32 -0.17 9.80 -8.07
CA LYS A 32 0.83 10.22 -7.07
C LYS A 32 0.22 10.06 -5.70
N VAL A 33 0.96 9.42 -4.80
CA VAL A 33 0.61 9.27 -3.40
C VAL A 33 1.74 9.83 -2.55
N ASP A 34 1.38 10.29 -1.37
CA ASP A 34 2.31 10.68 -0.32
C ASP A 34 2.24 9.62 0.79
N GLN A 35 3.39 9.05 1.11
CA GLN A 35 3.58 7.95 2.04
C GLN A 35 4.54 8.34 3.19
N SER A 36 4.83 9.63 3.40
CA SER A 36 5.83 10.07 4.40
C SER A 36 5.61 9.51 5.83
N GLU A 37 4.38 9.13 6.16
CA GLU A 37 3.96 8.56 7.45
C GLU A 37 4.10 7.02 7.55
N GLY A 38 4.52 6.35 6.48
CA GLY A 38 4.67 4.90 6.41
C GLY A 38 6.09 4.43 6.74
N MET A 39 6.22 3.16 7.14
CA MET A 39 7.51 2.53 7.47
C MET A 39 8.39 2.28 6.24
N LEU A 40 7.81 2.13 5.04
CA LEU A 40 8.59 1.95 3.81
C LEU A 40 9.08 3.29 3.29
N SER A 41 10.30 3.33 2.76
CA SER A 41 10.92 4.54 2.23
C SER A 41 10.14 5.14 1.06
N ASP A 42 10.27 6.46 0.88
CA ASP A 42 9.66 7.19 -0.24
C ASP A 42 10.16 6.71 -1.62
N ASP A 43 11.30 6.01 -1.71
CA ASP A 43 11.77 5.41 -2.96
C ASP A 43 10.88 4.22 -3.41
N ALA A 44 10.01 3.72 -2.52
CA ALA A 44 9.05 2.66 -2.80
C ALA A 44 7.68 3.18 -3.28
N ILE A 45 7.60 4.35 -3.94
CA ILE A 45 6.33 4.93 -4.49
C ILE A 45 5.51 3.96 -5.36
N VAL A 46 6.12 2.91 -5.90
CA VAL A 46 5.41 1.86 -6.64
C VAL A 46 4.50 1.01 -5.73
N TYR A 47 4.83 0.87 -4.45
CA TYR A 47 4.14 0.00 -3.50
C TYR A 47 3.71 0.73 -2.21
N PRO A 48 2.67 1.58 -2.27
CA PRO A 48 2.19 2.28 -1.09
C PRO A 48 1.49 1.39 -0.06
N LEU A 49 1.68 1.74 1.22
CA LEU A 49 0.85 1.26 2.32
C LEU A 49 -0.43 2.08 2.40
N LEU A 50 -1.57 1.51 1.99
CA LEU A 50 -2.83 2.27 1.83
C LEU A 50 -3.40 2.85 3.13
N CYS A 51 -3.02 2.32 4.30
CA CYS A 51 -3.44 2.87 5.59
C CYS A 51 -2.70 4.17 5.94
N ALA A 52 -1.48 4.35 5.45
CA ALA A 52 -0.62 5.52 5.74
C ALA A 52 -0.32 6.37 4.50
N SER A 53 -0.98 6.10 3.36
CA SER A 53 -0.81 6.85 2.12
C SER A 53 -1.98 7.78 1.83
N TYR A 54 -1.68 8.96 1.27
CA TYR A 54 -2.63 9.99 0.88
C TYR A 54 -2.50 10.31 -0.62
N PRO A 55 -3.60 10.35 -1.39
CA PRO A 55 -3.53 10.66 -2.82
C PRO A 55 -3.18 12.14 -3.01
N ARG A 56 -2.26 12.41 -3.93
CA ARG A 56 -1.88 13.76 -4.39
C ARG A 56 -2.37 14.05 -5.82
N SER A 57 -3.04 13.08 -6.45
CA SER A 57 -3.73 13.18 -7.74
C SER A 57 -4.71 12.01 -7.89
N ASP A 58 -5.39 11.90 -9.04
CA ASP A 58 -6.18 10.73 -9.37
C ASP A 58 -5.28 9.49 -9.45
N CYS A 59 -5.52 8.52 -8.56
CA CYS A 59 -4.69 7.33 -8.43
C CYS A 59 -5.43 6.10 -8.93
N HIS A 60 -4.76 5.30 -9.75
CA HIS A 60 -5.19 3.94 -10.04
C HIS A 60 -4.32 2.98 -9.21
N ILE A 61 -4.95 2.24 -8.31
CA ILE A 61 -4.28 1.36 -7.35
C ILE A 61 -4.79 -0.06 -7.57
N ARG A 62 -3.87 -1.02 -7.59
CA ARG A 62 -4.19 -2.45 -7.67
C ARG A 62 -3.87 -3.11 -6.34
N ILE A 63 -4.86 -3.77 -5.75
CA ILE A 63 -4.65 -4.68 -4.63
C ILE A 63 -3.82 -5.87 -5.12
N ILE A 64 -2.76 -6.18 -4.40
CA ILE A 64 -1.90 -7.33 -4.70
C ILE A 64 -2.39 -8.56 -3.92
N PRO A 65 -2.40 -9.76 -4.52
CA PRO A 65 -2.72 -10.99 -3.81
C PRO A 65 -1.61 -11.35 -2.81
N GLU A 66 -1.94 -12.20 -1.83
CA GLU A 66 -1.01 -12.66 -0.79
C GLU A 66 0.27 -13.28 -1.36
N GLU A 67 0.17 -14.04 -2.47
CA GLU A 67 1.33 -14.62 -3.16
C GLU A 67 2.30 -13.56 -3.69
N GLU A 68 1.77 -12.45 -4.24
CA GLU A 68 2.59 -11.33 -4.73
C GLU A 68 3.20 -10.56 -3.55
N LEU A 69 2.43 -10.37 -2.47
CA LEU A 69 2.93 -9.75 -1.24
C LEU A 69 4.10 -10.54 -0.64
N LEU A 70 3.97 -11.86 -0.53
CA LEU A 70 5.03 -12.74 -0.02
C LEU A 70 6.29 -12.67 -0.90
N SER A 71 6.10 -12.64 -2.23
CA SER A 71 7.19 -12.52 -3.18
C SER A 71 7.97 -11.21 -3.02
N LEU A 72 7.27 -10.09 -2.76
CA LEU A 72 7.89 -8.79 -2.50
C LEU A 72 8.65 -8.78 -1.17
N GLN A 73 8.09 -9.38 -0.11
CA GLN A 73 8.75 -9.50 1.19
C GLN A 73 10.05 -10.31 1.09
N LEU A 74 10.03 -11.43 0.36
CA LEU A 74 11.21 -12.26 0.14
C LEU A 74 12.29 -11.56 -0.69
N ALA A 75 11.88 -10.72 -1.66
CA ALA A 75 12.82 -9.94 -2.46
C ALA A 75 13.56 -8.89 -1.62
N THR A 76 12.91 -8.32 -0.60
CA THR A 76 13.53 -7.33 0.30
C THR A 76 14.44 -7.91 1.38
N THR A 77 14.36 -9.22 1.65
CA THR A 77 15.21 -9.91 2.64
C THR A 77 16.54 -10.44 2.08
N ASN A 78 16.83 -10.23 0.80
CA ASN A 78 18.06 -10.67 0.13
C ASN A 78 19.12 -9.56 -0.04
N ASP A 79 18.98 -8.44 0.66
CA ASP A 79 19.99 -7.37 0.78
C ASP A 79 20.61 -7.37 2.19
#